data_AF-A0A963R3W5-F1
#
_entry.id   AF-A0A963R3W5-F1
#
_cell.length_a   1.000
_cell.length_b   1.000
_cell.length_c   1.000
_cell.angle_alpha   90.00
_cell.angle_beta   90.00
_cell.angle_gamma   90.00
#
_symmetry.space_group_name_H-M   'P 1'
#
loop_
_entity.id
_entity.type
_entity.pdbx_description
1 polymer ?
#
loop_
_entity_poly.entity_id
_entity_poly.type
_entity_poly.pdbx_seq_one_letter_code
_entity_poly.pdbx_strand_id
1 'polypeptide(L)'
;MRRFGFQAAAIGLAGLLAQPLHAEVTDQFDNGFAIALSAETTAGKSDAWKMLTAPAQWWSSEHTWSGDAANLYIDSQATGCFCEKLPRPADAPEGQRMGSVEHGHIVYADPQRGVLRLIGGLGPLQS
;
A
#
# COMPACT_ATOMS: atom_id res chain seq x y z
N MET A 1 64.85 -10.63 23.67
CA MET A 1 63.85 -11.66 23.31
C MET A 1 62.50 -10.97 23.18
N ARG A 2 62.07 -10.62 21.96
CA ARG A 2 60.83 -9.87 21.69
C ARG A 2 59.66 -10.86 21.61
N ARG A 3 58.71 -10.73 22.54
CA ARG A 3 57.45 -11.47 22.55
C ARG A 3 56.54 -10.89 21.45
N PHE A 4 56.26 -11.67 20.41
CA PHE A 4 55.20 -11.36 19.45
C PHE A 4 53.89 -11.94 20.00
N GLY A 5 53.03 -11.05 20.51
CA GLY A 5 51.68 -11.40 20.94
C GLY A 5 50.76 -11.56 19.73
N PHE A 6 50.00 -12.64 19.70
CA PHE A 6 48.90 -12.86 18.77
C PHE A 6 47.82 -11.79 19.00
N GLN A 7 47.57 -10.95 18.00
CA GLN A 7 46.34 -10.15 17.94
C GLN A 7 45.26 -11.00 17.27
N ALA A 8 44.33 -11.53 18.08
CA ALA A 8 43.08 -12.09 17.58
C ALA A 8 42.20 -10.93 17.10
N ALA A 9 41.89 -10.89 15.81
CA ALA A 9 40.95 -9.95 15.23
C ALA A 9 39.53 -10.29 15.73
N ALA A 10 38.95 -9.42 16.56
CA ALA A 10 37.54 -9.50 16.93
C ALA A 10 36.69 -8.99 15.76
N ILE A 11 36.16 -9.91 14.96
CA ILE A 11 35.07 -9.63 14.02
C ILE A 11 33.79 -9.54 14.86
N GLY A 12 33.49 -8.34 15.35
CA GLY A 12 32.35 -8.05 16.21
C GLY A 12 31.09 -7.68 15.44
N LEU A 13 30.26 -8.69 15.15
CA LEU A 13 28.80 -8.69 15.22
C LEU A 13 28.05 -7.42 14.76
N ALA A 14 27.92 -7.22 13.45
CA ALA A 14 26.89 -6.37 12.86
C ALA A 14 25.54 -7.12 12.82
N GLY A 15 25.01 -7.48 13.99
CA GLY A 15 23.62 -7.91 14.11
C GLY A 15 22.72 -6.69 14.07
N LEU A 16 22.27 -6.29 12.89
CA LEU A 16 21.22 -5.29 12.76
C LEU A 16 20.03 -5.74 13.61
N LEU A 17 19.66 -4.93 14.59
CA LEU A 17 18.43 -5.05 15.34
C LEU A 17 17.26 -4.90 14.37
N ALA A 18 16.80 -6.01 13.80
CA ALA A 18 15.52 -6.07 13.13
C ALA A 18 14.46 -5.86 14.22
N GLN A 19 14.01 -4.62 14.40
CA GLN A 19 12.87 -4.34 15.27
C GLN A 19 11.64 -5.01 14.62
N PRO A 20 10.95 -5.91 15.32
CA PRO A 20 9.73 -6.49 14.78
C PRO A 20 8.73 -5.34 14.54
N LEU A 21 8.23 -5.25 13.31
CA LEU A 21 7.11 -4.38 12.99
C LEU A 21 5.87 -5.01 13.64
N HIS A 22 5.46 -4.49 14.79
CA HIS A 22 4.26 -4.94 15.47
C HIS A 22 3.03 -4.41 14.71
N ALA A 23 2.32 -5.30 14.02
CA ALA A 23 0.94 -5.02 13.62
C ALA A 23 0.03 -5.28 14.82
N GLU A 24 -0.67 -4.24 15.28
CA GLU A 24 -1.61 -4.36 16.40
C GLU A 24 -2.98 -4.84 15.88
N VAL A 25 -3.44 -5.98 16.40
CA VAL A 25 -4.84 -6.43 16.24
C VAL A 25 -5.64 -5.72 17.33
N THR A 26 -6.45 -4.74 16.94
CA THR A 26 -7.16 -3.88 17.90
C THR A 26 -8.43 -4.53 18.43
N ASP A 27 -9.07 -5.39 17.62
CA ASP A 27 -10.26 -6.15 18.00
C ASP A 27 -10.32 -7.49 17.26
N GLN A 28 -10.87 -8.53 17.89
CA GLN A 28 -11.12 -9.84 17.30
C GLN A 28 -12.55 -10.32 17.62
N PHE A 29 -13.23 -10.84 16.61
CA PHE A 29 -14.60 -11.36 16.65
C PHE A 29 -14.64 -12.74 15.99
N ASP A 30 -15.71 -13.52 16.25
CA ASP A 30 -15.88 -14.85 15.64
C ASP A 30 -15.92 -14.81 14.10
N ASN A 31 -16.26 -13.65 13.52
CA ASN A 31 -16.41 -13.44 12.08
C ASN A 31 -15.45 -12.40 11.48
N GLY A 32 -14.43 -11.94 12.22
CA GLY A 32 -13.48 -10.95 11.70
C GLY A 32 -12.54 -10.37 12.75
N PHE A 33 -11.67 -9.48 12.33
CA PHE A 33 -10.74 -8.76 13.20
C PHE A 33 -10.45 -7.37 12.62
N ALA A 34 -10.02 -6.45 13.46
CA ALA A 34 -9.59 -5.11 13.08
C ALA A 34 -8.07 -4.99 13.22
N ILE A 35 -7.44 -4.37 12.21
CA ILE A 35 -6.01 -4.07 12.20
C ILE A 35 -5.85 -2.55 12.17
N ALA A 36 -4.97 -2.03 13.02
CA ALA A 36 -4.52 -0.65 12.94
C ALA A 36 -3.03 -0.60 12.54
N LEU A 37 -2.73 0.17 11.49
CA LEU A 37 -1.36 0.45 11.04
C LEU A 37 -1.14 1.96 11.12
N SER A 38 -0.08 2.36 11.81
CA SER A 38 0.31 3.76 11.95
C SER A 38 1.77 3.94 11.53
N ALA A 39 2.03 5.02 10.80
CA ALA A 39 3.38 5.42 10.41
C ALA A 39 3.49 6.95 10.51
N GLU A 40 4.67 7.43 10.89
CA GLU A 40 4.97 8.87 10.94
C GLU A 40 5.67 9.31 9.65
N THR A 41 5.44 10.55 9.23
CA THR A 41 6.08 11.15 8.06
C THR A 41 6.45 12.60 8.33
N THR A 42 7.55 13.06 7.74
CA THR A 42 7.95 14.47 7.76
C THR A 42 7.25 15.30 6.67
N ALA A 43 6.47 14.66 5.80
CA ALA A 43 5.71 15.33 4.74
C ALA A 43 4.65 16.28 5.32
N GLY A 44 4.46 17.43 4.69
CA GLY A 44 3.37 18.34 5.03
C GLY A 44 2.00 17.70 4.71
N LYS A 45 0.95 18.07 5.48
CA LYS A 45 -0.41 17.49 5.34
C LYS A 45 -0.93 17.49 3.90
N SER A 46 -0.73 18.60 3.17
CA SER A 46 -1.15 18.72 1.78
C SER A 46 -0.46 17.70 0.88
N ASP A 47 0.85 17.49 1.06
CA ASP A 47 1.61 16.58 0.21
C ASP A 47 1.34 15.12 0.59
N ALA A 48 1.16 14.84 1.88
CA ALA A 48 0.67 13.55 2.34
C ALA A 48 -0.71 13.21 1.74
N TRP A 49 -1.63 14.17 1.67
CA TRP A 49 -2.94 13.97 1.04
C TRP A 49 -2.84 13.69 -0.47
N LYS A 50 -1.99 14.45 -1.19
CA LYS A 50 -1.75 14.22 -2.63
C LYS A 50 -1.21 12.80 -2.87
N MET A 51 -0.27 12.35 -2.04
CA MET A 51 0.26 10.98 -2.13
C MET A 51 -0.82 9.95 -1.80
N LEU A 52 -1.53 10.12 -0.68
CA LEU A 52 -2.58 9.20 -0.22
C LEU A 52 -3.65 8.94 -1.28
N THR A 53 -4.03 9.97 -2.04
CA THR A 53 -5.06 9.89 -3.09
C THR A 53 -4.51 9.48 -4.46
N ALA A 54 -3.21 9.20 -4.59
CA ALA A 54 -2.55 8.81 -5.83
C ALA A 54 -2.01 7.36 -5.76
N PRO A 55 -2.88 6.33 -5.77
CA PRO A 55 -2.49 4.93 -5.55
C PRO A 55 -1.45 4.43 -6.55
N ALA A 56 -1.45 4.95 -7.78
CA ALA A 56 -0.44 4.64 -8.80
C ALA A 56 1.01 4.91 -8.37
N GLN A 57 1.24 5.72 -7.33
CA GLN A 57 2.58 6.07 -6.86
C GLN A 57 3.10 5.19 -5.72
N TRP A 58 2.24 4.41 -5.06
CA TRP A 58 2.62 3.68 -3.85
C TRP A 58 2.03 2.27 -3.73
N TRP A 59 1.00 1.93 -4.50
CA TRP A 59 0.49 0.57 -4.56
C TRP A 59 1.46 -0.32 -5.34
N SER A 60 1.66 -1.56 -4.90
CA SER A 60 2.49 -2.52 -5.63
C SER A 60 1.77 -3.01 -6.88
N SER A 61 2.43 -2.96 -8.04
CA SER A 61 1.90 -3.54 -9.28
C SER A 61 1.61 -5.05 -9.15
N GLU A 62 2.31 -5.76 -8.26
CA GLU A 62 2.06 -7.18 -7.97
C GLU A 62 0.67 -7.44 -7.36
N HIS A 63 0.02 -6.40 -6.83
CA HIS A 63 -1.31 -6.45 -6.22
C HIS A 63 -2.36 -5.73 -7.08
N THR A 64 -2.23 -5.84 -8.40
CA THR A 64 -3.16 -5.26 -9.38
C THR A 64 -3.66 -6.32 -10.35
N TRP A 65 -4.82 -6.09 -10.98
CA TRP A 65 -5.35 -7.00 -12.00
C TRP A 65 -4.68 -6.86 -13.37
N SER A 66 -4.28 -5.63 -13.72
CA SER A 66 -3.59 -5.29 -14.95
C SER A 66 -2.08 -5.58 -14.91
N GLY A 67 -1.53 -5.82 -13.71
CA GLY A 67 -0.09 -5.95 -13.49
C GLY A 67 0.66 -4.61 -13.50
N ASP A 68 -0.05 -3.48 -13.48
CA ASP A 68 0.52 -2.13 -13.50
C ASP A 68 -0.26 -1.16 -12.61
N ALA A 69 0.37 -0.71 -11.52
CA ALA A 69 -0.19 0.28 -10.61
C ALA A 69 -0.53 1.61 -11.27
N ALA A 70 0.08 1.95 -12.43
CA ALA A 70 -0.27 3.15 -13.17
C ALA A 70 -1.74 3.19 -13.63
N ASN A 71 -2.42 2.04 -13.65
CA ASN A 71 -3.84 1.94 -13.96
C ASN A 71 -4.77 2.23 -12.77
N LEU A 72 -4.23 2.34 -11.56
CA LEU A 72 -5.00 2.63 -10.35
C LEU A 72 -5.29 4.12 -10.20
N TYR A 73 -6.48 4.43 -9.69
CA TYR A 73 -6.87 5.79 -9.35
C TYR A 73 -7.87 5.80 -8.19
N ILE A 74 -7.86 6.91 -7.42
CA ILE A 74 -8.89 7.22 -6.43
C ILE A 74 -9.61 8.49 -6.88
N ASP A 75 -10.91 8.38 -7.11
CA ASP A 75 -11.80 9.54 -7.18
C ASP A 75 -12.15 9.97 -5.74
N SER A 76 -11.45 10.98 -5.24
CA SER A 76 -11.41 11.37 -3.82
C SER A 76 -12.63 12.17 -3.35
N GLN A 77 -13.83 11.70 -3.70
CA GLN A 77 -15.12 12.23 -3.27
C GLN A 77 -16.01 11.10 -2.75
N ALA A 78 -17.03 11.41 -1.95
CA ALA A 78 -18.00 10.40 -1.54
C ALA A 78 -18.65 9.76 -2.78
N THR A 79 -18.81 8.43 -2.75
CA THR A 79 -19.21 7.55 -3.87
C THR A 79 -18.20 7.46 -5.03
N GLY A 80 -17.10 8.21 -4.97
CA GLY A 80 -15.97 8.01 -5.89
C GLY A 80 -15.31 6.65 -5.66
N CYS A 81 -14.61 6.15 -6.66
CA CYS A 81 -14.04 4.81 -6.60
C CYS A 81 -12.53 4.80 -6.36
N PHE A 82 -12.06 3.80 -5.63
CA PHE A 82 -10.72 3.27 -5.77
C PHE A 82 -10.80 2.18 -6.84
N CYS A 83 -10.39 2.54 -8.05
CA CYS A 83 -10.55 1.70 -9.23
C CYS A 83 -9.22 1.43 -9.92
N GLU A 84 -9.25 0.40 -10.74
CA GLU A 84 -8.21 0.06 -11.69
C GLU A 84 -8.78 0.07 -13.11
N LYS A 85 -8.01 0.59 -14.07
CA LYS A 85 -8.32 0.45 -15.49
C LYS A 85 -7.73 -0.86 -16.02
N LEU A 86 -8.50 -1.60 -16.81
CA LEU A 86 -8.00 -2.75 -17.55
C LEU A 86 -7.81 -2.34 -19.01
N PRO A 87 -6.55 -2.19 -19.48
CA PRO A 87 -6.27 -1.82 -20.85
C PRO A 87 -6.95 -2.77 -21.83
N ARG A 88 -7.39 -2.21 -22.96
CA ARG A 88 -7.95 -3.02 -24.03
C ARG A 88 -6.85 -3.92 -24.61
N PRO A 89 -7.08 -5.24 -24.77
CA PRO A 89 -6.15 -6.12 -25.48
C PRO A 89 -5.83 -5.62 -26.88
N ALA A 90 -4.61 -5.88 -27.36
CA ALA A 90 -4.17 -5.42 -28.68
C ALA A 90 -4.97 -6.04 -29.84
N ASP A 91 -5.50 -7.24 -29.63
CA ASP A 91 -6.32 -8.03 -30.54
C ASP A 91 -7.82 -7.84 -30.34
N ALA A 92 -8.24 -6.91 -29.47
CA ALA A 92 -9.65 -6.66 -29.21
C ALA A 92 -10.39 -6.13 -30.46
N PRO A 93 -11.66 -6.52 -30.67
CA PRO A 93 -12.50 -5.97 -31.72
C PRO A 93 -12.61 -4.44 -31.68
N GLU A 94 -12.81 -3.85 -32.86
CA GLU A 94 -13.08 -2.41 -32.98
C GLU A 94 -14.31 -2.04 -32.15
N GLY A 95 -14.20 -0.96 -31.38
CA GLY A 95 -15.27 -0.48 -30.50
C GLY A 95 -15.34 -1.14 -29.13
N GLN A 96 -14.55 -2.19 -28.83
CA GLN A 96 -14.50 -2.72 -27.46
C GLN A 96 -13.96 -1.66 -26.48
N ARG A 97 -14.66 -1.48 -25.35
CA ARG A 97 -14.28 -0.58 -24.27
C ARG A 97 -13.18 -1.20 -23.40
N MET A 98 -12.38 -0.34 -22.77
CA MET A 98 -11.51 -0.75 -21.66
C MET A 98 -12.34 -1.31 -20.52
N GLY A 99 -11.79 -2.29 -19.81
CA GLY A 99 -12.39 -2.80 -18.58
C GLY A 99 -12.04 -1.92 -17.38
N SER A 100 -12.64 -2.22 -16.24
CA SER A 100 -12.28 -1.61 -14.96
C SER A 100 -12.64 -2.53 -13.80
N VAL A 101 -11.91 -2.42 -12.71
CA VAL A 101 -12.19 -3.12 -11.45
C VAL A 101 -12.36 -2.11 -10.33
N GLU A 102 -13.35 -2.30 -9.48
CA GLU A 102 -13.51 -1.56 -8.22
C GLU A 102 -12.83 -2.36 -7.10
N HIS A 103 -11.81 -1.77 -6.46
CA HIS A 103 -11.20 -2.29 -5.23
C HIS A 103 -12.02 -1.88 -4.00
N GLY A 104 -12.63 -0.70 -4.07
CA GLY A 104 -13.60 -0.17 -3.13
C GLY A 104 -14.09 1.19 -3.56
N HIS A 105 -14.97 1.79 -2.76
CA HIS A 105 -15.46 3.15 -2.98
C HIS A 105 -15.31 3.99 -1.71
N ILE A 106 -15.22 5.30 -1.92
CA ILE A 106 -14.96 6.30 -0.90
C ILE A 106 -16.29 6.64 -0.25
N VAL A 107 -16.35 6.54 1.07
CA VAL A 107 -17.55 6.89 1.86
C VAL A 107 -17.38 8.20 2.63
N TYR A 108 -16.13 8.66 2.78
CA TYR A 108 -15.82 9.94 3.39
C TYR A 108 -14.46 10.44 2.92
N ALA A 109 -14.40 11.69 2.46
CA ALA A 109 -13.16 12.37 2.10
C ALA A 109 -13.19 13.79 2.68
N ASP A 110 -12.22 14.10 3.54
CA ASP A 110 -11.99 15.42 4.10
C ASP A 110 -10.48 15.74 4.07
N PRO A 111 -10.01 16.47 3.05
CA PRO A 111 -8.61 16.86 2.94
C PRO A 111 -8.15 17.84 4.03
N GLN A 112 -9.06 18.61 4.64
CA GLN A 112 -8.70 19.57 5.69
C GLN A 112 -8.40 18.84 7.00
N ARG A 113 -9.18 17.79 7.30
CA ARG A 113 -8.93 16.90 8.44
C ARG A 113 -7.94 15.78 8.13
N GLY A 114 -7.62 15.55 6.86
CA GLY A 114 -6.73 14.47 6.42
C GLY A 114 -7.36 13.09 6.57
N VAL A 115 -8.66 12.97 6.36
CA VAL A 115 -9.40 11.70 6.51
C VAL A 115 -9.91 11.22 5.17
N LEU A 116 -9.54 9.99 4.81
CA LEU A 116 -10.11 9.25 3.70
C LEU A 116 -10.62 7.90 4.25
N ARG A 117 -11.88 7.56 3.98
CA ARG A 117 -12.47 6.26 4.34
C ARG A 117 -13.05 5.60 3.12
N LEU A 118 -12.78 4.30 2.99
CA LEU A 118 -13.25 3.47 1.90
C LEU A 118 -13.97 2.25 2.46
N ILE A 119 -14.92 1.73 1.70
CA ILE A 119 -15.49 0.39 1.88
C ILE A 119 -15.10 -0.42 0.64
N GLY A 120 -14.52 -1.60 0.85
CA GLY A 120 -14.04 -2.46 -0.23
C GLY A 120 -13.45 -3.76 0.28
N GLY A 121 -13.05 -4.61 -0.65
CA GLY A 121 -12.35 -5.87 -0.38
C GLY A 121 -10.93 -5.80 -0.90
N LEU A 122 -9.93 -5.85 -0.02
CA LEU A 122 -8.50 -5.79 -0.36
C LEU A 122 -7.79 -7.15 -0.19
N GLY A 123 -8.56 -8.25 -0.25
CA GLY A 123 -8.06 -9.63 -0.04
C GLY A 123 -7.27 -10.20 -1.21
N PRO A 124 -6.86 -11.49 -1.18
CA PRO A 124 -6.20 -12.15 -2.31
C PRO A 124 -7.20 -12.26 -3.47
N LEU A 125 -7.18 -11.26 -4.35
CA LEU A 125 -8.14 -11.08 -5.44
C LEU A 125 -7.79 -11.93 -6.68
N GLN A 126 -7.27 -13.15 -6.45
CA GLN A 126 -7.03 -14.18 -7.47
C GLN A 126 -7.26 -15.59 -6.89
N SER A 127 -8.52 -15.90 -6.54
CA SER A 127 -8.99 -17.28 -6.65
C SER A 127 -9.63 -17.49 -8.01
#